data_AF-A0A1S1EU66-F1
#
_entry.id   AF-A0A1S1EU66-F1
#
_cell.length_a   1.000
_cell.length_b   1.000
_cell.length_c   1.000
_cell.angle_alpha   90.00
_cell.angle_beta   90.00
_cell.angle_gamma   90.00
#
_symmetry.space_group_name_H-M   'P 1'
#
loop_
_entity.id
_entity.type
_entity.pdbx_description
1 polymer ?
#
loop_
_entity_poly.entity_id
_entity_poly.type
_entity_poly.pdbx_seq_one_letter_code
_entity_poly.pdbx_strand_id
1 'polypeptide(L)'
;MSWAELKAFLAWAPEGSAVRRLDDPLAEYKAPKNQLLMNTIDTLAWANWQRARRKTAPKPRPVIDQLKEAVERQRRARNGPKNAAELQNTRAELARRRKLQRQNKP
;
A
#
# COMPACT_ATOMS: atom_id res chain seq x y z
N MET A 1 -28.71 -8.46 -13.76
CA MET A 1 -27.43 -7.88 -13.35
C MET A 1 -26.33 -8.88 -13.67
N SER A 2 -25.46 -8.55 -14.63
CA SER A 2 -24.35 -9.42 -15.02
C SER A 2 -23.14 -9.24 -14.09
N TRP A 3 -22.24 -10.23 -14.05
CA TRP A 3 -21.01 -10.13 -13.23
C TRP A 3 -20.10 -8.96 -13.66
N ALA A 4 -20.15 -8.59 -14.94
CA ALA A 4 -19.42 -7.43 -15.48
C ALA A 4 -20.00 -6.10 -14.96
N GLU A 5 -21.32 -5.98 -14.90
CA GLU A 5 -22.01 -4.81 -14.32
C GLU A 5 -21.71 -4.66 -12.83
N LEU A 6 -21.68 -5.77 -12.09
CA LEU A 6 -21.30 -5.75 -10.68
C LEU A 6 -19.85 -5.26 -10.52
N LYS A 7 -18.89 -5.76 -11.29
CA LYS A 7 -17.50 -5.29 -11.25
C LYS A 7 -17.37 -3.79 -11.56
N ALA A 8 -18.09 -3.31 -12.59
CA ALA A 8 -18.13 -1.91 -12.94
C ALA A 8 -18.70 -1.05 -11.79
N PHE A 9 -19.78 -1.52 -11.15
CA PHE A 9 -20.36 -0.87 -9.98
C PHE A 9 -19.40 -0.82 -8.78
N LEU A 10 -18.71 -1.92 -8.48
CA LEU A 10 -17.72 -1.97 -7.39
C LEU A 10 -16.55 -1.01 -7.66
N ALA A 11 -16.09 -0.92 -8.92
CA ALA A 11 -15.01 -0.01 -9.32
C ALA A 11 -15.42 1.47 -9.22
N TRP A 12 -16.68 1.79 -9.50
CA TRP A 12 -17.22 3.15 -9.44
C TRP A 12 -17.82 3.52 -8.09
N ALA A 13 -17.83 2.59 -7.12
CA ALA A 13 -18.46 2.80 -5.84
C ALA A 13 -17.85 4.04 -5.13
N PRO A 14 -18.69 4.94 -4.56
CA PRO A 14 -18.21 6.13 -3.87
C PRO A 14 -17.23 5.80 -2.75
N GLU A 15 -16.29 6.72 -2.46
CA GLU A 15 -15.25 6.51 -1.44
C GLU A 15 -15.82 6.22 -0.04
N GLY A 16 -17.02 6.73 0.26
CA GLY A 16 -17.70 6.48 1.52
C GLY A 16 -18.49 5.15 1.59
N SER A 17 -18.61 4.42 0.48
CA SER A 17 -19.45 3.21 0.41
C SER A 17 -18.88 2.04 1.22
N ALA A 18 -19.76 1.21 1.78
CA ALA A 18 -19.37 0.01 2.53
C ALA A 18 -18.52 -0.96 1.69
N VAL A 19 -18.83 -1.07 0.40
CA VAL A 19 -18.07 -1.86 -0.58
C VAL A 19 -16.60 -1.42 -0.65
N ARG A 20 -16.37 -0.12 -0.77
CA ARG A 20 -15.01 0.42 -0.91
C ARG A 20 -14.24 0.33 0.41
N ARG A 21 -14.94 0.33 1.55
CA ARG A 21 -14.34 0.04 2.86
C ARG A 21 -13.91 -1.42 3.02
N LEU A 22 -14.57 -2.37 2.36
CA LEU A 22 -14.17 -3.78 2.38
C LEU A 22 -12.92 -4.03 1.52
N ASP A 23 -12.75 -3.27 0.43
CA ASP A 23 -11.59 -3.39 -0.44
C ASP A 23 -10.39 -2.57 0.04
N ASP A 24 -10.62 -1.49 0.79
CA ASP A 24 -9.57 -0.63 1.33
C ASP A 24 -9.03 -1.15 2.68
N PRO A 25 -7.81 -1.72 2.71
CA PRO A 25 -7.21 -2.22 3.95
C PRO A 25 -6.91 -1.11 4.98
N LEU A 26 -6.99 0.16 4.57
CA LEU A 26 -6.79 1.32 5.45
C LEU A 26 -8.10 2.00 5.86
N ALA A 27 -9.27 1.46 5.49
CA ALA A 27 -10.56 2.09 5.74
C ALA A 27 -10.80 2.43 7.22
N GLU A 28 -10.40 1.55 8.13
CA GLU A 28 -10.56 1.76 9.58
C GLU A 28 -9.73 2.96 10.07
N TYR A 29 -8.54 3.18 9.52
CA TYR A 29 -7.67 4.30 9.88
C TYR A 29 -8.15 5.64 9.30
N LYS A 30 -9.04 5.61 8.30
CA LYS A 30 -9.67 6.81 7.76
C LYS A 30 -10.84 7.33 8.60
N ALA A 31 -11.30 6.56 9.60
CA ALA A 31 -12.35 7.02 10.51
C ALA A 31 -11.87 8.25 11.30
N PRO A 32 -12.71 9.30 11.51
CA PRO A 32 -12.29 10.53 12.17
C PRO A 32 -11.64 10.33 13.55
N LYS A 33 -12.17 9.39 14.35
CA LYS A 33 -11.59 9.00 15.64
C LYS A 33 -10.15 8.51 15.49
N ASN A 34 -9.89 7.64 14.52
CA ASN A 34 -8.58 7.05 14.32
C ASN A 34 -7.60 8.06 13.70
N GLN A 35 -8.09 8.94 12.83
CA GLN A 35 -7.29 10.07 12.32
C GLN A 35 -6.84 11.00 13.46
N LEU A 36 -7.75 11.33 14.38
CA LEU A 36 -7.41 12.15 15.54
C LEU A 36 -6.36 11.48 16.44
N LEU A 37 -6.50 10.17 16.68
CA LEU A 37 -5.52 9.40 17.45
C LEU A 37 -4.16 9.37 16.75
N MET A 38 -4.10 9.10 15.45
CA MET A 38 -2.85 9.09 14.68
C MET A 38 -2.17 10.46 14.71
N ASN A 39 -2.92 11.55 14.50
CA ASN A 39 -2.39 12.92 14.58
C ASN A 39 -1.83 13.24 15.96
N THR A 40 -2.50 12.78 17.02
CA THR A 40 -2.03 12.96 18.39
C THR A 40 -0.72 12.20 18.62
N ILE A 41 -0.64 10.94 18.18
CA ILE A 41 0.58 10.13 18.28
C ILE A 41 1.73 10.78 17.50
N ASP A 42 1.49 11.22 16.27
CA ASP A 42 2.49 11.86 15.41
C ASP A 42 3.00 13.16 16.04
N THR A 43 2.10 13.96 16.61
CA THR A 43 2.46 15.21 17.30
C THR A 43 3.32 14.95 18.52
N LEU A 44 2.96 13.97 19.36
CA LEU A 44 3.74 13.59 20.54
C LEU A 44 5.11 13.01 20.17
N ALA A 45 5.17 12.15 19.16
CA ALA A 45 6.42 11.57 18.67
C ALA A 45 7.35 12.66 18.15
N TRP A 46 6.82 13.62 17.40
CA TRP A 46 7.59 14.74 16.88
C TRP A 46 8.08 15.67 18.00
N ALA A 47 7.22 16.03 18.94
CA ALA A 47 7.60 16.84 20.11
C ALA A 47 8.69 16.16 20.94
N ASN A 48 8.59 14.85 21.16
CA ASN A 48 9.62 14.08 21.86
C ASN A 48 10.95 14.06 21.10
N TRP A 49 10.91 13.89 19.78
CA TRP A 49 12.11 13.94 18.95
C TRP A 49 12.76 15.34 18.94
N GLN A 50 11.96 16.40 18.94
CA GLN A 50 12.49 17.76 19.06
C GLN A 50 13.15 18.04 20.41
N ARG A 51 12.58 17.51 21.50
CA ARG A 51 13.13 17.65 22.86
C ARG A 51 14.38 16.82 23.09
N ALA A 52 14.61 15.78 22.30
CA ALA A 52 15.79 14.94 22.43
C ALA A 52 17.07 15.76 22.19
N ARG A 53 17.89 15.93 23.24
CA ARG A 53 19.14 16.72 23.20
C ARG A 53 20.14 16.20 22.16
N ARG A 54 20.12 14.89 21.88
CA ARG A 54 20.89 14.24 20.82
C ARG A 54 19.91 13.59 19.85
N LYS A 55 19.90 14.06 18.60
CA LYS A 55 19.06 13.54 17.50
C LYS A 55 19.68 12.28 16.90
N THR A 56 20.06 11.31 17.73
CA THR A 56 20.60 10.02 17.30
C THR A 56 19.52 9.12 16.72
N ALA A 57 18.28 9.28 17.17
CA ALA A 57 17.13 8.60 16.60
C ALA A 57 16.66 9.27 15.29
N PRO A 58 16.22 8.47 14.30
CA PRO A 58 15.66 9.00 13.05
C PRO A 58 14.42 9.85 13.34
N LYS A 59 14.18 10.85 12.47
CA LYS A 59 12.97 11.68 12.55
C LYS A 59 11.73 10.78 12.47
N PRO A 60 10.75 10.93 13.38
CA PRO A 60 9.54 10.14 13.36
C PRO A 60 8.79 10.36 12.05
N ARG A 61 8.26 9.27 11.49
CA ARG A 61 7.43 9.26 10.28
C ARG A 61 5.96 9.16 10.67
N PRO A 62 5.03 9.77 9.91
CA PRO A 62 3.60 9.68 10.20
C PRO A 62 3.12 8.24 10.30
N VAL A 63 2.26 7.93 11.29
CA VAL A 63 1.72 6.57 11.48
C VAL A 63 1.06 6.03 10.22
N ILE A 64 0.32 6.89 9.49
CA ILE A 64 -0.37 6.48 8.25
C ILE A 64 0.58 5.99 7.16
N ASP A 65 1.79 6.56 7.06
CA ASP A 65 2.77 6.14 6.05
C ASP A 65 3.40 4.80 6.42
N GLN A 66 3.65 4.59 7.70
CA GLN A 66 4.12 3.30 8.22
C GLN A 66 3.09 2.18 7.96
N LEU A 67 1.80 2.48 8.12
CA LEU A 67 0.70 1.55 7.82
C LEU A 67 0.63 1.23 6.32
N LYS A 68 0.73 2.24 5.45
CA LYS A 68 0.78 2.03 3.99
C LYS A 68 1.95 1.12 3.59
N GLU A 69 3.14 1.35 4.15
CA GLU A 69 4.30 0.51 3.91
C GLU A 69 4.10 -0.92 4.42
N ALA A 70 3.41 -1.11 5.55
CA ALA A 70 3.09 -2.44 6.07
C ALA A 70 2.10 -3.19 5.16
N VAL A 71 1.04 -2.52 4.72
CA VAL A 71 0.05 -3.07 3.78
C VAL A 71 0.71 -3.48 2.47
N GLU A 72 1.56 -2.61 1.90
CA GLU A 72 2.29 -2.92 0.66
C GLU A 72 3.28 -4.07 0.84
N ARG A 73 3.98 -4.15 2.00
CA ARG A 73 4.83 -5.30 2.32
C ARG A 73 4.02 -6.59 2.40
N GLN A 74 2.87 -6.58 3.06
CA GLN A 74 1.99 -7.75 3.15
C GLN A 74 1.45 -8.15 1.78
N ARG A 75 1.08 -7.18 0.94
CA ARG A 75 0.63 -7.42 -0.44
C ARG A 75 1.72 -8.05 -1.29
N ARG A 76 2.96 -7.56 -1.18
CA ARG A 76 4.14 -8.13 -1.86
C ARG A 76 4.47 -9.52 -1.35
N ALA A 77 4.34 -9.77 -0.05
CA ALA A 77 4.54 -11.11 0.51
C ALA A 77 3.48 -12.09 0.00
N ARG A 78 2.21 -11.66 -0.11
CA ARG A 78 1.12 -12.50 -0.63
C ARG A 78 1.24 -12.79 -2.12
N ASN A 79 1.64 -11.80 -2.91
CA ASN A 79 1.66 -11.88 -4.38
C ASN A 79 3.07 -12.14 -4.95
N GLY A 80 4.08 -12.26 -4.09
CA GLY A 80 5.47 -12.47 -4.50
C GLY A 80 5.76 -13.92 -4.89
N PRO A 81 6.86 -14.17 -5.62
CA PRO A 81 7.31 -15.52 -5.91
C PRO A 81 7.66 -16.22 -4.60
N LYS A 82 7.11 -17.41 -4.40
CA LYS A 82 7.23 -18.16 -3.14
C LYS A 82 8.61 -18.79 -3.01
N ASN A 83 9.23 -19.14 -4.14
CA ASN A 83 10.50 -19.86 -4.21
C ASN A 83 11.47 -19.24 -5.23
N ALA A 84 12.77 -19.54 -5.07
CA ALA A 84 13.84 -19.05 -5.96
C ALA A 84 13.63 -19.45 -7.44
N ALA A 85 13.06 -20.63 -7.70
CA ALA A 85 12.76 -21.10 -9.05
C ALA A 85 11.66 -20.27 -9.74
N GLU A 86 10.59 -19.92 -9.02
CA GLU A 86 9.52 -19.04 -9.54
C GLU A 86 10.04 -17.63 -9.85
N LEU A 87 10.97 -17.14 -9.02
CA LEU A 87 11.64 -15.87 -9.24
C LEU A 87 12.55 -15.87 -10.48
N GLN A 88 13.23 -16.98 -10.78
CA GLN A 88 14.00 -17.12 -12.02
C GLN A 88 13.09 -17.19 -13.25
N ASN A 89 11.98 -17.93 -13.17
CA ASN A 89 11.01 -18.05 -14.26
C ASN A 89 10.36 -16.70 -14.58
N THR A 90 9.92 -15.96 -13.57
CA THR A 90 9.36 -14.61 -13.75
C THR A 90 10.38 -13.63 -14.34
N ARG A 91 11.65 -13.68 -13.93
CA ARG A 91 12.73 -12.89 -14.54
C ARG A 91 12.95 -13.24 -16.01
N ALA A 92 12.98 -14.53 -16.35
CA ALA A 92 13.16 -15.00 -17.72
C ALA A 92 11.98 -14.56 -18.61
N GLU A 93 10.75 -14.66 -18.10
CA GLU A 93 9.55 -14.21 -18.80
C GLU A 93 9.54 -12.70 -19.05
N LEU A 94 9.88 -11.89 -18.04
CA LEU A 94 10.02 -10.44 -18.19
C LEU A 94 11.10 -10.06 -19.21
N ALA A 95 12.22 -10.78 -19.24
CA ALA A 95 13.27 -10.57 -20.23
C ALA A 95 12.77 -10.85 -21.66
N ARG A 96 11.98 -11.91 -21.85
CA ARG A 96 11.35 -12.22 -23.14
C ARG A 96 10.34 -11.14 -23.56
N ARG A 97 9.46 -10.71 -22.65
CA ARG A 97 8.49 -9.62 -22.92
C ARG A 97 9.17 -8.31 -23.31
N ARG A 98 10.27 -7.94 -22.64
CA ARG A 98 11.07 -6.75 -23.00
C ARG A 98 11.70 -6.85 -24.38
N LYS A 99 12.17 -8.04 -24.79
CA LYS A 99 12.69 -8.25 -26.16
C LYS A 99 11.59 -8.10 -27.21
N LEU A 100 10.42 -8.69 -26.99
CA LEU A 100 9.25 -8.56 -27.88
C LEU A 100 8.78 -7.11 -28.01
N GLN A 101 8.72 -6.36 -26.90
CA GLN A 101 8.36 -4.95 -26.93
C GLN A 101 9.37 -4.07 -27.68
N ARG A 102 10.66 -4.45 -27.69
CA ARG A 102 11.68 -3.74 -28.47
C ARG A 102 11.58 -4.05 -29.97
N GLN A 103 11.12 -5.24 -30.33
CA GLN A 103 10.93 -5.65 -31.73
C GLN A 103 9.66 -5.05 -32.36
N ASN A 104 8.63 -4.79 -31.54
CA ASN A 104 7.37 -4.19 -31.99
C ASN A 104 7.31 -2.67 -31.79
N LYS A 105 8.44 -2.01 -31.55
CA LYS A 105 8.52 -0.56 -31.47
C LYS A 105 8.76 -0.04 -32.91
N PRO A 106 7.84 0.76 -33.49
CA PRO A 106 8.00 1.28 -34.85
C PRO A 106 9.22 2.19 -34.98
#